data_AF-A0A351H5Z2-F1
#
_entry.id   AF-A0A351H5Z2-F1
#
_cell.length_a   1.000
_cell.length_b   1.000
_cell.length_c   1.000
_cell.angle_alpha   90.00
_cell.angle_beta   90.00
_cell.angle_gamma   90.00
#
_symmetry.space_group_name_H-M   'P 1'
#
loop_
_entity.id
_entity.type
_entity.pdbx_description
1 polymer ?
#
loop_
_entity_poly.entity_id
_entity_poly.type
_entity_poly.pdbx_seq_one_letter_code
_entity_poly.pdbx_strand_id
1 'polypeptide(L)'
;MEKLYSALDKKGINAFLDYDVIAFNKSGGGFSKKDAAVYSSGMSITYTSFDTVSKASNDDRFYLLSRSNLSRAVEKIIKVSAKNGVSGISLNSLGTTVYSDYANQETYLANNMENDVAKLFAGVKKGGYKLLSTSANSYAAVNADFVNDAPIYSSDNIAFDFDVPFYELVFKGYVPLSSVSINLCSDKDNAILRCAESGISPSYTVYGNFRKELVTNDNTFIFGSSFDGIKEDIYSAVNKAKDYLKLIGNAEIVGYEIINKDVRITRFAGGGYTVVNYGEAPVATQYGEVAAGGYIYGREG
;
A
#
# COMPACT_ATOMS: atom_id res chain seq x y z
N MET A 1 -4.21 4.64 23.13
CA MET A 1 -3.30 4.46 21.98
C MET A 1 -2.02 3.78 22.45
N GLU A 2 -1.27 4.40 23.37
CA GLU A 2 -0.04 3.84 23.98
C GLU A 2 -0.14 2.38 24.46
N LYS A 3 -1.22 1.99 25.17
CA LYS A 3 -1.43 0.59 25.60
C LYS A 3 -1.48 -0.42 24.44
N LEU A 4 -2.06 -0.03 23.30
CA LEU A 4 -2.15 -0.88 22.11
C LEU A 4 -0.77 -1.06 21.49
N TYR A 5 -0.07 0.04 21.21
CA TYR A 5 1.27 0.03 20.63
C TYR A 5 2.25 -0.74 21.51
N SER A 6 2.25 -0.49 22.82
CA SER A 6 3.07 -1.25 23.78
C SER A 6 2.79 -2.75 23.77
N ALA A 7 1.52 -3.16 23.56
CA ALA A 7 1.16 -4.58 23.50
C ALA A 7 1.60 -5.23 22.17
N LEU A 8 1.56 -4.48 21.07
CA LEU A 8 2.03 -4.94 19.76
C LEU A 8 3.56 -5.03 19.71
N ASP A 9 4.27 -4.03 20.25
CA ASP A 9 5.73 -4.02 20.33
C ASP A 9 6.27 -5.20 21.14
N LYS A 10 5.62 -5.55 22.27
CA LYS A 10 5.97 -6.75 23.07
C LYS A 10 5.82 -8.07 22.29
N LYS A 11 5.00 -8.08 21.24
CA LYS A 11 4.82 -9.22 20.34
C LYS A 11 5.70 -9.14 19.09
N GLY A 12 6.53 -8.10 18.97
CA GLY A 12 7.34 -7.84 17.77
C GLY A 12 6.52 -7.43 16.54
N ILE A 13 5.28 -6.96 16.74
CA ILE A 13 4.38 -6.55 15.65
C ILE A 13 4.57 -5.05 15.40
N ASN A 14 4.98 -4.69 14.18
CA ASN A 14 5.06 -3.29 13.78
C ASN A 14 3.64 -2.73 13.62
N ALA A 15 3.39 -1.57 14.23
CA ALA A 15 2.12 -0.87 14.12
C ALA A 15 2.38 0.55 13.61
N PHE A 16 1.50 1.03 12.73
CA PHE A 16 1.63 2.33 12.10
C PHE A 16 0.33 3.11 12.24
N LEU A 17 0.44 4.39 12.57
CA LEU A 17 -0.68 5.33 12.45
C LEU A 17 -0.51 6.14 11.18
N ASP A 18 -1.52 6.11 10.32
CA ASP A 18 -1.55 6.96 9.13
C ASP A 18 -1.95 8.38 9.49
N TYR A 19 -1.20 9.33 8.93
CA TYR A 19 -1.47 10.75 9.04
C TYR A 19 -1.59 11.33 7.64
N ASP A 20 -2.76 11.86 7.32
CA ASP A 20 -2.89 12.71 6.14
C ASP A 20 -2.24 14.07 6.43
N VAL A 21 -1.14 14.34 5.72
CA VAL A 21 -0.32 15.54 5.90
C VAL A 21 -0.54 16.57 4.82
N ILE A 22 -1.19 16.21 3.70
CA ILE A 22 -1.41 17.12 2.57
C ILE A 22 -2.84 17.66 2.55
N ALA A 23 -3.84 16.89 3.00
CA ALA A 23 -5.23 17.31 2.92
C ALA A 23 -5.72 18.01 4.19
N PHE A 24 -6.44 19.11 4.04
CA PHE A 24 -7.19 19.71 5.15
C PHE A 24 -8.38 20.52 4.65
N ASN A 25 -9.51 20.51 5.37
CA ASN A 25 -10.72 21.27 5.02
C ASN A 25 -11.01 22.43 6.00
N LYS A 26 -10.39 22.41 7.18
CA LYS A 26 -10.51 23.44 8.23
C LYS A 26 -9.17 23.75 8.87
N SER A 27 -9.06 24.94 9.46
CA SER A 27 -7.87 25.31 10.22
C SER A 27 -7.68 24.38 11.43
N GLY A 28 -6.45 23.94 11.67
CA GLY A 28 -6.12 22.96 12.69
C GLY A 28 -4.64 22.60 12.68
N GLY A 29 -4.11 22.08 13.79
CA GLY A 29 -2.70 21.70 13.88
C GLY A 29 -1.71 22.85 13.61
N GLY A 30 -2.17 24.11 13.68
CA GLY A 30 -1.41 25.31 13.34
C GLY A 30 -1.29 25.61 11.83
N PHE A 31 -2.16 25.02 11.00
CA PHE A 31 -2.34 25.35 9.59
C PHE A 31 -3.73 25.92 9.34
N SER A 32 -3.86 26.74 8.31
CA SER A 32 -5.09 27.42 7.92
C SER A 32 -5.25 27.41 6.40
N LYS A 33 -6.40 27.88 5.90
CA LYS A 33 -6.63 28.00 4.45
C LYS A 33 -5.61 28.88 3.71
N LYS A 34 -4.90 29.76 4.42
CA LYS A 34 -3.81 30.58 3.86
C LYS A 34 -2.53 29.78 3.61
N ASP A 35 -2.41 28.60 4.22
CA ASP A 35 -1.28 27.69 4.07
C ASP A 35 -1.48 26.69 2.92
N ALA A 36 -2.54 26.88 2.10
CA ALA A 36 -2.82 26.01 0.97
C ALA A 36 -1.84 26.26 -0.19
N ALA A 37 -1.49 25.20 -0.92
CA ALA A 37 -0.82 25.29 -2.21
C ALA A 37 -1.68 26.08 -3.20
N VAL A 38 -1.04 26.71 -4.18
CA VAL A 38 -1.73 27.57 -5.15
C VAL A 38 -1.53 27.14 -6.60
N TYR A 39 -2.54 27.38 -7.44
CA TYR A 39 -2.43 27.33 -8.89
C TYR A 39 -1.55 28.48 -9.40
N SER A 40 -1.17 28.44 -10.69
CA SER A 40 -0.44 29.53 -11.35
C SER A 40 -1.19 30.89 -11.30
N SER A 41 -2.50 30.88 -11.10
CA SER A 41 -3.32 32.07 -10.87
C SER A 41 -3.20 32.68 -9.47
N GLY A 42 -2.50 31.99 -8.55
CA GLY A 42 -2.43 32.35 -7.12
C GLY A 42 -3.64 31.91 -6.29
N MET A 43 -4.65 31.30 -6.92
CA MET A 43 -5.80 30.73 -6.20
C MET A 43 -5.42 29.43 -5.51
N SER A 44 -5.94 29.20 -4.29
CA SER A 44 -5.70 27.97 -3.54
C SER A 44 -6.19 26.73 -4.30
N ILE A 45 -5.39 25.68 -4.29
CA ILE A 45 -5.74 24.38 -4.84
C ILE A 45 -6.72 23.70 -3.91
N THR A 46 -7.86 23.29 -4.46
CA THR A 46 -8.87 22.52 -3.76
C THR A 46 -9.35 21.35 -4.57
N TYR A 47 -9.72 20.27 -3.90
CA TYR A 47 -10.34 19.09 -4.49
C TYR A 47 -11.50 18.61 -3.62
N THR A 48 -12.41 17.85 -4.22
CA THR A 48 -13.49 17.14 -3.52
C THR A 48 -13.27 15.64 -3.70
N SER A 49 -13.67 14.84 -2.73
CA SER A 49 -13.74 13.40 -2.95
C SER A 49 -14.90 13.08 -3.88
N PHE A 50 -14.68 12.14 -4.79
CA PHE A 50 -15.69 11.64 -5.70
C PHE A 50 -15.85 10.14 -5.46
N ASP A 51 -17.05 9.72 -5.08
CA ASP A 51 -17.38 8.32 -4.98
C ASP A 51 -17.70 7.81 -6.40
N THR A 52 -16.82 6.97 -6.93
CA THR A 52 -16.96 6.42 -8.28
C THR A 52 -18.11 5.42 -8.41
N VAL A 53 -18.55 4.80 -7.30
CA VAL A 53 -19.64 3.82 -7.27
C VAL A 53 -20.98 4.54 -7.29
N SER A 54 -21.18 5.50 -6.38
CA SER A 54 -22.41 6.29 -6.33
C SER A 54 -22.45 7.43 -7.35
N LYS A 55 -21.31 7.73 -7.99
CA LYS A 55 -21.09 8.89 -8.87
C LYS A 55 -21.44 10.22 -8.19
N ALA A 56 -21.36 10.27 -6.86
CA ALA A 56 -21.63 11.46 -6.07
C ALA A 56 -20.30 12.15 -5.73
N SER A 57 -20.27 13.47 -5.91
CA SER A 57 -19.24 14.28 -5.24
C SER A 57 -19.65 14.41 -3.79
N ASN A 58 -18.70 14.22 -2.88
CA ASN A 58 -18.87 14.74 -1.53
C ASN A 58 -18.82 16.28 -1.62
N ASP A 59 -19.63 16.96 -0.82
CA ASP A 59 -19.64 18.42 -0.71
C ASP A 59 -18.40 18.95 0.06
N ASP A 60 -17.69 18.07 0.77
CA ASP A 60 -16.49 18.42 1.51
C ASP A 60 -15.33 18.80 0.57
N ARG A 61 -14.95 20.08 0.63
CA ARG A 61 -13.82 20.64 -0.11
C ARG A 61 -12.55 20.63 0.73
N PHE A 62 -11.52 19.95 0.23
CA PHE A 62 -10.20 19.88 0.83
C PHE A 62 -9.22 20.80 0.10
N TYR A 63 -8.28 21.35 0.86
CA TYR A 63 -7.12 22.09 0.38
C TYR A 63 -5.91 21.16 0.39
N LEU A 64 -5.00 21.35 -0.56
CA LEU A 64 -3.65 20.78 -0.48
C LEU A 64 -2.75 21.72 0.31
N LEU A 65 -1.97 21.18 1.24
CA LEU A 65 -0.99 21.94 2.03
C LEU A 65 0.13 22.44 1.13
N SER A 66 0.53 23.71 1.29
CA SER A 66 1.66 24.27 0.57
C SER A 66 2.91 23.42 0.77
N ARG A 67 3.69 23.25 -0.29
CA ARG A 67 4.93 22.45 -0.29
C ARG A 67 5.93 22.97 0.74
N SER A 68 5.99 24.28 0.93
CA SER A 68 6.83 24.93 1.94
C SER A 68 6.48 24.57 3.39
N ASN A 69 5.25 24.12 3.64
CA ASN A 69 4.73 23.81 4.97
C ASN A 69 4.84 22.32 5.33
N LEU A 70 5.22 21.45 4.39
CA LEU A 70 5.29 20.00 4.61
C LEU A 70 6.28 19.61 5.71
N SER A 71 7.47 20.21 5.72
CA SER A 71 8.48 19.93 6.76
C SER A 71 7.96 20.25 8.16
N ARG A 72 7.33 21.42 8.34
CA ARG A 72 6.69 21.81 9.60
C ARG A 72 5.56 20.86 9.99
N ALA A 73 4.81 20.33 9.03
CA ALA A 73 3.72 19.39 9.29
C ALA A 73 4.25 18.03 9.76
N VAL A 74 5.27 17.50 9.09
CA VAL A 74 5.93 16.23 9.46
C VAL A 74 6.60 16.33 10.83
N GLU A 75 7.27 17.44 11.15
CA GLU A 75 7.82 17.66 12.51
C GLU A 75 6.75 17.64 13.60
N LYS A 76 5.56 18.21 13.32
CA LYS A 76 4.42 18.16 14.24
C LYS A 76 3.87 16.75 14.38
N ILE A 77 3.78 15.99 13.28
CA ILE A 77 3.38 14.58 13.31
C ILE A 77 4.32 13.80 14.22
N ILE A 78 5.64 13.90 14.02
CA ILE A 78 6.65 13.26 14.87
C ILE A 78 6.43 13.58 16.36
N LYS A 79 6.22 14.86 16.70
CA LYS A 79 5.94 15.29 18.10
C LYS A 79 4.64 14.70 18.65
N VAL A 80 3.58 14.65 17.84
CA VAL A 80 2.29 14.09 18.24
C VAL A 80 2.36 12.57 18.37
N SER A 81 3.08 11.89 17.49
CA SER A 81 3.35 10.45 17.57
C SER A 81 4.09 10.10 18.85
N ALA A 82 5.11 10.88 19.21
CA ALA A 82 5.84 10.72 20.48
C ALA A 82 4.92 10.88 21.69
N LYS A 83 4.09 11.94 21.69
CA LYS A 83 3.14 12.20 22.78
C LYS A 83 2.09 11.09 22.96
N ASN A 84 1.69 10.43 21.88
CA ASN A 84 0.65 9.40 21.89
C ASN A 84 1.17 7.96 22.03
N GLY A 85 2.50 7.79 22.13
CA GLY A 85 3.13 6.47 22.22
C GLY A 85 2.92 5.62 20.97
N VAL A 86 2.88 6.25 19.79
CA VAL A 86 2.85 5.56 18.49
C VAL A 86 4.27 5.06 18.19
N SER A 87 4.45 3.84 17.67
CA SER A 87 5.78 3.28 17.37
C SER A 87 6.17 3.34 15.88
N GLY A 88 5.21 3.59 14.98
CA GLY A 88 5.44 3.74 13.54
C GLY A 88 4.50 4.77 12.91
N ILE A 89 4.97 5.44 11.86
CA ILE A 89 4.24 6.49 11.16
C ILE A 89 3.94 6.02 9.73
N SER A 90 2.73 6.27 9.25
CA SER A 90 2.39 6.19 7.83
C SER A 90 2.08 7.58 7.31
N LEU A 91 2.60 7.89 6.12
CA LEU A 91 2.38 9.14 5.39
C LEU A 91 1.84 8.81 3.99
N ASN A 92 0.71 8.10 3.94
CA ASN A 92 0.16 7.60 2.68
C ASN A 92 -0.05 8.69 1.64
N SER A 93 -0.66 9.82 2.03
CA SER A 93 -0.97 10.89 1.09
C SER A 93 0.28 11.50 0.44
N LEU A 94 1.40 11.62 1.16
CA LEU A 94 2.69 12.00 0.58
C LEU A 94 3.31 10.92 -0.31
N GLY A 95 3.01 9.65 -0.05
CA GLY A 95 3.53 8.54 -0.85
C GLY A 95 2.88 8.39 -2.22
N THR A 96 1.64 8.85 -2.35
CA THR A 96 0.78 8.60 -3.52
C THR A 96 0.49 9.86 -4.33
N THR A 97 0.45 11.03 -3.70
CA THR A 97 -0.02 12.26 -4.36
C THR A 97 1.14 13.13 -4.82
N VAL A 98 1.21 13.37 -6.13
CA VAL A 98 2.12 14.34 -6.75
C VAL A 98 1.33 15.60 -7.08
N TYR A 99 1.77 16.76 -6.55
CA TYR A 99 1.05 18.02 -6.76
C TYR A 99 1.99 19.22 -6.89
N SER A 100 1.54 20.19 -7.69
CA SER A 100 2.22 21.48 -7.86
C SER A 100 1.90 22.44 -6.72
N ASP A 101 2.81 23.37 -6.48
CA ASP A 101 2.54 24.57 -5.70
C ASP A 101 3.21 25.75 -6.39
N TYR A 102 2.43 26.67 -6.94
CA TYR A 102 2.96 27.81 -7.69
C TYR A 102 3.39 28.99 -6.79
N ALA A 103 3.41 28.79 -5.46
CA ALA A 103 4.03 29.75 -4.53
C ALA A 103 5.57 29.75 -4.60
N ASN A 104 6.20 28.66 -5.09
CA ASN A 104 7.65 28.54 -5.27
C ASN A 104 7.95 27.93 -6.65
N GLN A 105 8.90 28.52 -7.38
CA GLN A 105 9.35 28.03 -8.68
C GLN A 105 9.88 26.59 -8.65
N GLU A 106 10.49 26.16 -7.54
CA GLU A 106 11.01 24.79 -7.37
C GLU A 106 9.92 23.72 -7.43
N THR A 107 8.66 24.09 -7.19
CA THR A 107 7.52 23.19 -7.09
C THR A 107 6.51 23.34 -8.24
N TYR A 108 6.87 24.11 -9.27
CA TYR A 108 6.08 24.23 -10.51
C TYR A 108 6.00 22.88 -11.21
N LEU A 109 4.83 22.57 -11.79
CA LEU A 109 4.58 21.28 -12.46
C LEU A 109 4.95 20.06 -11.58
N ALA A 110 4.72 20.20 -10.27
CA ALA A 110 5.02 19.21 -9.24
C ALA A 110 6.50 18.81 -9.14
N ASN A 111 7.40 19.65 -9.66
CA ASN A 111 8.82 19.42 -9.63
C ASN A 111 9.33 19.21 -8.18
N ASN A 112 10.47 18.53 -8.08
CA ASN A 112 11.18 18.27 -6.83
C ASN A 112 10.40 17.44 -5.76
N MET A 113 9.24 16.86 -6.10
CA MET A 113 8.45 16.04 -5.15
C MET A 113 9.25 14.87 -4.60
N GLU A 114 10.03 14.19 -5.45
CA GLU A 114 10.86 13.07 -5.03
C GLU A 114 11.87 13.44 -3.94
N ASN A 115 12.57 14.57 -4.10
CA ASN A 115 13.57 15.03 -3.15
C ASN A 115 12.93 15.56 -1.87
N ASP A 116 11.78 16.23 -1.97
CA ASP A 116 11.03 16.69 -0.81
C ASP A 116 10.56 15.51 0.02
N VAL A 117 9.93 14.51 -0.59
CA VAL A 117 9.45 13.31 0.10
C VAL A 117 10.61 12.51 0.69
N ALA A 118 11.71 12.31 -0.04
CA ALA A 118 12.89 11.64 0.49
C ALA A 118 13.44 12.31 1.76
N LYS A 119 13.53 13.65 1.77
CA LYS A 119 13.96 14.42 2.96
C LYS A 119 12.98 14.28 4.12
N LEU A 120 11.67 14.34 3.86
CA LEU A 120 10.63 14.21 4.88
C LEU A 120 10.64 12.80 5.50
N PHE A 121 10.75 11.77 4.67
CA PHE A 121 10.83 10.37 5.09
C PHE A 121 12.09 10.11 5.91
N ALA A 122 13.24 10.63 5.48
CA ALA A 122 14.48 10.60 6.26
C ALA A 122 14.34 11.33 7.61
N GLY A 123 13.60 12.44 7.66
CA GLY A 123 13.27 13.15 8.89
C GLY A 123 12.46 12.31 9.88
N VAL A 124 11.45 11.58 9.40
CA VAL A 124 10.67 10.64 10.22
C VAL A 124 11.56 9.54 10.79
N LYS A 125 12.41 8.94 9.94
CA LYS A 125 13.37 7.90 10.34
C LYS A 125 14.37 8.41 11.38
N LYS A 126 14.92 9.61 11.19
CA LYS A 126 15.80 10.28 12.17
C LYS A 126 15.09 10.56 13.50
N GLY A 127 13.77 10.75 13.47
CA GLY A 127 12.92 10.84 14.66
C GLY A 127 12.74 9.52 15.42
N GLY A 128 13.30 8.40 14.93
CA GLY A 128 13.22 7.08 15.56
C GLY A 128 12.01 6.25 15.15
N TYR A 129 11.29 6.63 14.10
CA TYR A 129 10.08 5.95 13.65
C TYR A 129 10.35 5.10 12.40
N LYS A 130 9.74 3.90 12.38
CA LYS A 130 9.56 3.16 11.14
C LYS A 130 8.50 3.84 10.29
N LEU A 131 8.67 3.77 8.97
CA LEU A 131 7.79 4.41 8.01
C LEU A 131 7.08 3.40 7.11
N LEU A 132 5.76 3.48 7.08
CA LEU A 132 4.91 2.76 6.13
C LEU A 132 4.43 3.72 5.04
N SER A 133 4.41 3.23 3.80
CA SER A 133 3.69 3.88 2.70
C SER A 133 2.69 2.89 2.09
N THR A 134 1.66 3.39 1.43
CA THR A 134 0.57 2.58 0.87
C THR A 134 0.42 2.94 -0.60
N SER A 135 0.23 1.96 -1.50
CA SER A 135 0.11 2.21 -2.95
C SER A 135 1.24 3.13 -3.49
N ALA A 136 2.45 2.98 -2.95
CA ALA A 136 3.47 4.02 -2.98
C ALA A 136 4.03 4.26 -4.39
N ASN A 137 4.15 5.52 -4.80
CA ASN A 137 4.96 5.87 -5.96
C ASN A 137 6.43 5.51 -5.72
N SER A 138 7.22 5.37 -6.78
CA SER A 138 8.63 4.98 -6.71
C SER A 138 9.44 5.84 -5.74
N TYR A 139 9.25 7.16 -5.75
CA TYR A 139 9.97 8.08 -4.86
C TYR A 139 9.69 7.81 -3.36
N ALA A 140 8.53 7.24 -3.02
CA ALA A 140 8.16 6.92 -1.66
C ALA A 140 8.55 5.48 -1.31
N ALA A 141 8.35 4.54 -2.24
CA ALA A 141 8.67 3.13 -2.07
C ALA A 141 10.15 2.91 -1.70
N VAL A 142 11.08 3.59 -2.38
CA VAL A 142 12.52 3.47 -2.12
C VAL A 142 12.98 4.11 -0.80
N ASN A 143 12.15 4.96 -0.19
CA ASN A 143 12.47 5.67 1.05
C ASN A 143 11.72 5.12 2.28
N ALA A 144 10.67 4.33 2.08
CA ALA A 144 9.87 3.70 3.14
C ALA A 144 10.60 2.50 3.78
N ASP A 145 10.11 2.03 4.93
CA ASP A 145 10.53 0.75 5.52
C ASP A 145 9.62 -0.40 5.12
N PHE A 146 8.38 -0.10 4.74
CA PHE A 146 7.37 -1.04 4.28
C PHE A 146 6.48 -0.34 3.25
N VAL A 147 6.01 -1.10 2.26
CA VAL A 147 4.93 -0.68 1.38
C VAL A 147 3.78 -1.67 1.50
N ASN A 148 2.60 -1.17 1.85
CA ASN A 148 1.36 -1.92 1.79
C ASN A 148 0.57 -1.55 0.53
N ASP A 149 -0.43 -2.34 0.17
CA ASP A 149 -1.31 -2.05 -0.96
C ASP A 149 -0.54 -1.96 -2.27
N ALA A 150 0.47 -2.82 -2.43
CA ALA A 150 1.18 -2.98 -3.68
C ALA A 150 0.20 -3.53 -4.76
N PRO A 151 0.21 -2.95 -5.98
CA PRO A 151 -0.74 -3.33 -7.02
C PRO A 151 -0.39 -4.70 -7.63
N ILE A 152 -1.32 -5.65 -7.52
CA ILE A 152 -1.12 -7.05 -7.97
C ILE A 152 -1.94 -7.43 -9.22
N TYR A 153 -2.78 -6.54 -9.74
CA TYR A 153 -3.57 -6.72 -10.96
C TYR A 153 -3.90 -5.37 -11.62
N SER A 154 -4.20 -5.39 -12.91
CA SER A 154 -4.68 -4.22 -13.64
C SER A 154 -6.21 -4.09 -13.56
N SER A 155 -6.77 -3.08 -14.22
CA SER A 155 -8.22 -2.94 -14.38
C SER A 155 -8.84 -3.98 -15.32
N ASP A 156 -8.06 -4.92 -15.87
CA ASP A 156 -8.49 -5.92 -16.85
C ASP A 156 -9.15 -5.29 -18.08
N ASN A 157 -8.52 -4.23 -18.60
CA ASN A 157 -9.02 -3.54 -19.79
C ASN A 157 -8.87 -4.46 -21.01
N ILE A 158 -9.84 -4.45 -21.93
CA ILE A 158 -9.83 -5.25 -23.17
C ILE A 158 -8.60 -5.02 -24.06
N ALA A 159 -7.90 -3.90 -23.89
CA ALA A 159 -6.67 -3.60 -24.61
C ALA A 159 -5.41 -4.20 -23.97
N PHE A 160 -5.52 -4.79 -22.78
CA PHE A 160 -4.43 -5.45 -22.07
C PHE A 160 -4.45 -6.95 -22.38
N ASP A 161 -3.27 -7.56 -22.30
CA ASP A 161 -3.09 -9.00 -22.51
C ASP A 161 -2.93 -9.68 -21.14
N PHE A 162 -1.70 -9.78 -20.62
CA PHE A 162 -1.42 -10.34 -19.30
C PHE A 162 -0.99 -9.28 -18.30
N ASP A 163 -1.46 -9.43 -17.07
CA ASP A 163 -0.85 -8.75 -15.93
C ASP A 163 0.55 -9.33 -15.68
N VAL A 164 1.51 -8.43 -15.50
CA VAL A 164 2.88 -8.72 -15.08
C VAL A 164 3.07 -8.02 -13.73
N PRO A 165 3.66 -8.65 -12.70
CA PRO A 165 3.89 -8.05 -11.38
C PRO A 165 5.04 -7.02 -11.44
N PHE A 166 4.89 -5.98 -12.27
CA PHE A 166 5.96 -5.05 -12.62
C PHE A 166 6.41 -4.22 -11.42
N TYR A 167 5.48 -3.91 -10.51
CA TYR A 167 5.82 -3.20 -9.28
C TYR A 167 6.70 -4.07 -8.37
N GLU A 168 6.35 -5.33 -8.18
CA GLU A 168 7.10 -6.28 -7.37
C GLU A 168 8.44 -6.65 -8.03
N LEU A 169 8.49 -6.76 -9.36
CA LEU A 169 9.75 -6.95 -10.12
C LEU A 169 10.77 -5.86 -9.81
N VAL A 170 10.33 -4.63 -9.55
CA VAL A 170 11.21 -3.49 -9.27
C VAL A 170 11.53 -3.37 -7.78
N PHE A 171 10.54 -3.55 -6.89
CA PHE A 171 10.68 -3.17 -5.48
C PHE A 171 10.88 -4.34 -4.52
N LYS A 172 10.47 -5.56 -4.88
CA LYS A 172 10.69 -6.73 -4.03
C LYS A 172 12.19 -6.98 -3.90
N GLY A 173 12.66 -7.19 -2.68
CA GLY A 173 14.09 -7.23 -2.37
C GLY A 173 14.62 -5.96 -1.73
N TYR A 174 14.08 -4.81 -2.12
CA TYR A 174 14.51 -3.50 -1.64
C TYR A 174 13.65 -2.99 -0.49
N VAL A 175 12.34 -3.22 -0.57
CA VAL A 175 11.38 -2.88 0.47
C VAL A 175 10.38 -4.03 0.66
N PRO A 176 10.05 -4.43 1.90
CA PRO A 176 8.98 -5.39 2.14
C PRO A 176 7.65 -4.89 1.58
N LEU A 177 7.02 -5.73 0.77
CA LEU A 177 5.74 -5.45 0.11
C LEU A 177 4.61 -6.33 0.67
N SER A 178 3.43 -5.76 0.78
CA SER A 178 2.19 -6.49 0.97
C SER A 178 1.11 -6.01 0.00
N SER A 179 0.20 -6.91 -0.36
CA SER A 179 -0.77 -6.69 -1.44
C SER A 179 -1.82 -5.64 -1.10
N VAL A 180 -2.68 -5.35 -2.07
CA VAL A 180 -4.03 -4.83 -1.82
C VAL A 180 -4.82 -5.73 -0.86
N SER A 181 -5.88 -5.21 -0.27
CA SER A 181 -6.72 -5.98 0.68
C SER A 181 -7.50 -7.08 -0.03
N ILE A 182 -7.10 -8.35 0.19
CA ILE A 182 -7.67 -9.54 -0.46
C ILE A 182 -9.18 -9.64 -0.25
N ASN A 183 -9.67 -9.30 0.95
CA ASN A 183 -11.10 -9.37 1.25
C ASN A 183 -11.96 -8.34 0.49
N LEU A 184 -11.34 -7.37 -0.16
CA LEU A 184 -11.98 -6.32 -0.96
C LEU A 184 -11.83 -6.56 -2.47
N CYS A 185 -11.05 -7.56 -2.89
CA CYS A 185 -10.93 -7.94 -4.29
C CYS A 185 -12.23 -8.61 -4.79
N SER A 186 -12.56 -8.39 -6.06
CA SER A 186 -13.65 -9.08 -6.75
C SER A 186 -13.40 -10.59 -6.81
N ASP A 187 -12.15 -10.98 -7.12
CA ASP A 187 -11.69 -12.36 -7.15
C ASP A 187 -10.57 -12.57 -6.12
N LYS A 188 -10.95 -13.12 -4.97
CA LYS A 188 -10.05 -13.31 -3.83
C LYS A 188 -9.06 -14.43 -4.06
N ASP A 189 -9.48 -15.48 -4.76
CA ASP A 189 -8.64 -16.66 -5.01
C ASP A 189 -7.52 -16.29 -6.00
N ASN A 190 -7.85 -15.60 -7.09
CA ASN A 190 -6.85 -15.07 -8.00
C ASN A 190 -5.97 -14.00 -7.35
N ALA A 191 -6.50 -13.16 -6.46
CA ALA A 191 -5.65 -12.21 -5.71
C ALA A 191 -4.62 -12.91 -4.81
N ILE A 192 -5.00 -14.04 -4.18
CA ILE A 192 -4.06 -14.87 -3.41
C ILE A 192 -3.01 -15.51 -4.32
N LEU A 193 -3.42 -16.03 -5.48
CA LEU A 193 -2.49 -16.58 -6.48
C LEU A 193 -1.51 -15.51 -6.99
N ARG A 194 -1.95 -14.25 -7.16
CA ARG A 194 -1.08 -13.13 -7.55
C ARG A 194 -0.09 -12.76 -6.45
N CYS A 195 -0.48 -12.84 -5.18
CA CYS A 195 0.47 -12.72 -4.07
C CYS A 195 1.51 -13.85 -4.10
N ALA A 196 1.08 -15.07 -4.44
CA ALA A 196 1.98 -16.20 -4.61
C ALA A 196 2.92 -16.00 -5.81
N GLU A 197 2.41 -15.50 -6.93
CA GLU A 197 3.17 -15.21 -8.15
C GLU A 197 4.27 -14.17 -7.89
N SER A 198 3.95 -13.08 -7.22
CA SER A 198 4.90 -11.98 -6.98
C SER A 198 5.71 -12.15 -5.68
N GLY A 199 5.35 -13.13 -4.85
CA GLY A 199 6.07 -13.45 -3.61
C GLY A 199 5.91 -12.38 -2.54
N ILE A 200 4.74 -11.76 -2.43
CA ILE A 200 4.41 -10.75 -1.42
C ILE A 200 3.34 -11.26 -0.45
N SER A 201 3.24 -10.64 0.72
CA SER A 201 2.28 -11.08 1.74
C SER A 201 0.87 -10.59 1.41
N PRO A 202 -0.18 -11.43 1.58
CA PRO A 202 -1.56 -10.99 1.45
C PRO A 202 -1.92 -10.02 2.59
N SER A 203 -2.64 -8.96 2.25
CA SER A 203 -3.17 -7.97 3.20
C SER A 203 -4.68 -8.06 3.36
N TYR A 204 -5.18 -7.55 4.49
CA TYR A 204 -6.61 -7.53 4.81
C TYR A 204 -6.99 -6.22 5.49
N THR A 205 -8.16 -5.69 5.12
CA THR A 205 -8.81 -4.60 5.84
C THR A 205 -9.82 -5.20 6.79
N VAL A 206 -9.75 -4.85 8.08
CA VAL A 206 -10.66 -5.35 9.11
C VAL A 206 -11.14 -4.29 10.07
N TYR A 207 -12.35 -4.45 10.59
CA TYR A 207 -12.86 -3.74 11.76
C TYR A 207 -13.34 -4.73 12.83
N GLY A 208 -13.19 -4.35 14.10
CA GLY A 208 -13.60 -5.20 15.23
C GLY A 208 -15.09 -5.08 15.54
N ASN A 209 -15.59 -3.87 15.75
CA ASN A 209 -16.99 -3.62 16.09
C ASN A 209 -17.70 -2.91 14.94
N PHE A 210 -18.79 -3.52 14.45
CA PHE A 210 -19.66 -2.85 13.49
C PHE A 210 -20.24 -1.57 14.10
N ARG A 211 -20.20 -0.49 13.34
CA ARG A 211 -20.83 0.78 13.64
C ARG A 211 -21.66 1.17 12.43
N LYS A 212 -22.92 1.56 12.63
CA LYS A 212 -23.81 1.95 11.52
C LYS A 212 -23.19 3.07 10.68
N GLU A 213 -22.40 3.91 11.33
CA GLU A 213 -21.64 5.00 10.74
C GLU A 213 -20.62 4.54 9.69
N LEU A 214 -20.17 3.28 9.71
CA LEU A 214 -19.26 2.71 8.69
C LEU A 214 -19.99 2.37 7.37
N VAL A 215 -21.32 2.25 7.41
CA VAL A 215 -22.15 2.01 6.21
C VAL A 215 -22.71 3.32 5.66
N THR A 216 -22.81 4.36 6.49
CA THR A 216 -23.35 5.67 6.12
C THR A 216 -22.30 6.74 5.87
N ASN A 217 -21.01 6.42 5.97
CA ASN A 217 -19.90 7.31 5.61
C ASN A 217 -19.24 6.85 4.30
N ASP A 218 -18.34 7.67 3.76
CA ASP A 218 -17.62 7.43 2.50
C ASP A 218 -16.78 6.12 2.46
N ASN A 219 -16.71 5.35 3.56
CA ASN A 219 -15.99 4.07 3.60
C ASN A 219 -16.91 2.87 3.33
N THR A 220 -17.98 3.02 2.56
CA THR A 220 -18.94 1.93 2.26
C THR A 220 -18.27 0.65 1.73
N PHE A 221 -17.08 0.77 1.12
CA PHE A 221 -16.28 -0.35 0.62
C PHE A 221 -15.87 -1.37 1.69
N ILE A 222 -15.83 -1.00 2.98
CA ILE A 222 -15.45 -1.94 4.05
C ILE A 222 -16.59 -2.85 4.53
N PHE A 223 -17.76 -2.86 3.88
CA PHE A 223 -18.96 -3.60 4.28
C PHE A 223 -18.72 -5.11 4.55
N GLY A 224 -17.71 -5.74 3.93
CA GLY A 224 -17.30 -7.14 4.16
C GLY A 224 -16.10 -7.35 5.11
N SER A 225 -15.70 -6.34 5.89
CA SER A 225 -14.43 -6.33 6.65
C SER A 225 -14.58 -6.63 8.15
N SER A 226 -15.69 -7.23 8.60
CA SER A 226 -15.82 -7.62 10.02
C SER A 226 -14.79 -8.69 10.35
N PHE A 227 -13.90 -8.44 11.31
CA PHE A 227 -12.85 -9.40 11.69
C PHE A 227 -13.45 -10.76 12.08
N ASP A 228 -14.51 -10.78 12.89
CA ASP A 228 -15.16 -12.02 13.30
C ASP A 228 -15.77 -12.79 12.14
N GLY A 229 -16.18 -12.10 11.07
CA GLY A 229 -16.75 -12.71 9.88
C GLY A 229 -15.72 -13.33 8.94
N ILE A 230 -14.47 -12.83 8.94
CA ILE A 230 -13.46 -13.25 7.95
C ILE A 230 -12.18 -13.85 8.56
N LYS A 231 -12.06 -13.93 9.89
CA LYS A 231 -10.83 -14.41 10.55
C LYS A 231 -10.40 -15.81 10.14
N GLU A 232 -11.34 -16.73 9.93
CA GLU A 232 -11.00 -18.10 9.51
C GLU A 232 -10.43 -18.13 8.09
N ASP A 233 -10.97 -17.31 7.18
CA ASP A 233 -10.43 -17.13 5.82
C ASP A 233 -9.02 -16.55 5.86
N ILE A 234 -8.80 -15.53 6.71
CA ILE A 234 -7.48 -14.94 6.93
C ILE A 234 -6.50 -16.01 7.43
N TYR A 235 -6.88 -16.77 8.47
CA TYR A 235 -6.00 -17.81 9.03
C TYR A 235 -5.69 -18.90 8.01
N SER A 236 -6.68 -19.33 7.23
CA SER A 236 -6.50 -20.31 6.16
C SER A 236 -5.50 -19.82 5.11
N ALA A 237 -5.70 -18.62 4.58
CA ALA A 237 -4.84 -18.04 3.55
C ALA A 237 -3.40 -17.81 4.06
N VAL A 238 -3.25 -17.22 5.25
CA VAL A 238 -1.94 -16.96 5.86
C VAL A 238 -1.20 -18.28 6.14
N ASN A 239 -1.88 -19.30 6.67
CA ASN A 239 -1.24 -20.59 6.95
C ASN A 239 -0.78 -21.30 5.67
N LYS A 240 -1.56 -21.23 4.58
CA LYS A 240 -1.15 -21.78 3.27
C LYS A 240 0.09 -21.08 2.71
N ALA A 241 0.19 -19.76 2.85
CA ALA A 241 1.28 -18.97 2.30
C ALA A 241 2.53 -18.91 3.20
N LYS A 242 2.41 -19.22 4.50
CA LYS A 242 3.46 -18.97 5.51
C LYS A 242 4.81 -19.60 5.15
N ASP A 243 4.83 -20.88 4.81
CA ASP A 243 6.08 -21.60 4.55
C ASP A 243 6.73 -21.14 3.25
N TYR A 244 5.91 -20.85 2.23
CA TYR A 244 6.34 -20.22 0.99
C TYR A 244 6.99 -18.85 1.25
N LEU A 245 6.27 -17.93 1.91
CA LEU A 245 6.76 -16.59 2.22
C LEU A 245 8.03 -16.62 3.08
N LYS A 246 8.16 -17.60 3.97
CA LYS A 246 9.40 -17.82 4.74
C LYS A 246 10.54 -18.31 3.85
N LEU A 247 10.27 -19.18 2.89
CA LEU A 247 11.28 -19.73 1.96
C LEU A 247 11.88 -18.64 1.08
N ILE A 248 11.04 -17.76 0.53
CA ILE A 248 11.49 -16.68 -0.37
C ILE A 248 11.91 -15.42 0.39
N GLY A 249 11.41 -15.22 1.62
CA GLY A 249 11.64 -14.00 2.40
C GLY A 249 11.41 -12.72 1.57
N ASN A 250 12.29 -11.75 1.76
CA ASN A 250 12.37 -10.56 0.92
C ASN A 250 13.43 -10.72 -0.19
N ALA A 251 13.54 -11.88 -0.84
CA ALA A 251 14.46 -12.04 -1.97
C ALA A 251 13.95 -11.27 -3.20
N GLU A 252 14.88 -10.69 -3.98
CA GLU A 252 14.60 -10.05 -5.27
C GLU A 252 13.99 -11.05 -6.26
N ILE A 253 13.11 -10.58 -7.16
CA ILE A 253 12.72 -11.36 -8.33
C ILE A 253 13.82 -11.25 -9.37
N VAL A 254 14.42 -12.37 -9.76
CA VAL A 254 15.52 -12.44 -10.72
C VAL A 254 15.10 -13.04 -12.06
N GLY A 255 13.87 -13.57 -12.15
CA GLY A 255 13.31 -14.07 -13.39
C GLY A 255 11.80 -14.19 -13.31
N TYR A 256 11.14 -13.90 -14.42
CA TYR A 256 9.68 -14.01 -14.56
C TYR A 256 9.35 -14.51 -15.96
N GLU A 257 8.46 -15.48 -16.05
CA GLU A 257 8.14 -16.17 -17.29
C GLU A 257 6.63 -16.44 -17.40
N ILE A 258 6.07 -16.08 -18.54
CA ILE A 258 4.70 -16.41 -18.93
C ILE A 258 4.78 -17.64 -19.84
N ILE A 259 4.35 -18.80 -19.33
CA ILE A 259 4.45 -20.07 -20.05
C ILE A 259 3.32 -20.18 -21.08
N ASN A 260 2.12 -19.81 -20.68
CA ASN A 260 0.92 -19.71 -21.50
C ASN A 260 -0.06 -18.74 -20.82
N LYS A 261 -1.30 -18.66 -21.30
CA LYS A 261 -2.31 -17.75 -20.73
C LYS A 261 -2.54 -17.92 -19.23
N ASP A 262 -2.40 -19.13 -18.70
CA ASP A 262 -2.79 -19.51 -17.35
C ASP A 262 -1.60 -19.71 -16.40
N VAL A 263 -0.41 -20.03 -16.92
CA VAL A 263 0.74 -20.44 -16.10
C VAL A 263 1.84 -19.39 -16.07
N ARG A 264 2.32 -19.09 -14.85
CA ARG A 264 3.40 -18.15 -14.56
C ARG A 264 4.50 -18.82 -13.75
N ILE A 265 5.76 -18.45 -13.99
CA ILE A 265 6.90 -18.87 -13.18
C ILE A 265 7.65 -17.63 -12.72
N THR A 266 7.86 -17.52 -11.40
CA THR A 266 8.70 -16.47 -10.80
C THR A 266 9.87 -17.11 -10.09
N ARG A 267 11.07 -16.59 -10.33
CA ARG A 267 12.34 -17.03 -9.73
C ARG A 267 12.90 -15.91 -8.86
N PHE A 268 13.33 -16.28 -7.67
CA PHE A 268 13.82 -15.37 -6.65
C PHE A 268 15.32 -15.57 -6.40
N ALA A 269 16.00 -14.49 -6.01
CA ALA A 269 17.40 -14.55 -5.58
C ALA A 269 17.57 -15.62 -4.47
N GLY A 270 18.65 -16.40 -4.52
CA GLY A 270 18.85 -17.54 -3.63
C GLY A 270 18.11 -18.82 -4.06
N GLY A 271 17.66 -18.89 -5.31
CA GLY A 271 17.15 -20.10 -5.97
C GLY A 271 15.68 -20.41 -5.67
N GLY A 272 14.97 -19.60 -4.89
CA GLY A 272 13.55 -19.82 -4.64
C GLY A 272 12.73 -19.69 -5.93
N TYR A 273 11.66 -20.45 -6.07
CA TYR A 273 10.73 -20.31 -7.19
C TYR A 273 9.27 -20.51 -6.77
N THR A 274 8.37 -20.01 -7.60
CA THR A 274 6.93 -20.28 -7.56
C THR A 274 6.43 -20.55 -8.99
N VAL A 275 5.48 -21.46 -9.11
CA VAL A 275 4.73 -21.72 -10.34
C VAL A 275 3.25 -21.60 -10.00
N VAL A 276 2.56 -20.69 -10.68
CA VAL A 276 1.14 -20.38 -10.45
C VAL A 276 0.33 -20.80 -11.66
N ASN A 277 -0.84 -21.39 -11.44
CA ASN A 277 -1.79 -21.79 -12.45
C ASN A 277 -3.15 -21.13 -12.21
N TYR A 278 -3.49 -20.16 -13.05
CA TYR A 278 -4.78 -19.45 -13.08
C TYR A 278 -5.88 -20.22 -13.81
N GLY A 279 -5.55 -21.32 -14.48
CA GLY A 279 -6.46 -22.08 -15.32
C GLY A 279 -7.33 -23.07 -14.54
N GLU A 280 -8.26 -23.69 -15.27
CA GLU A 280 -9.25 -24.63 -14.71
C GLU A 280 -8.80 -26.11 -14.77
N ALA A 281 -7.61 -26.39 -15.29
CA ALA A 281 -7.06 -27.75 -15.38
C ALA A 281 -5.63 -27.81 -14.83
N PRO A 282 -5.19 -28.96 -14.27
CA PRO A 282 -3.80 -29.17 -13.88
C PRO A 282 -2.85 -29.02 -15.07
N VAL A 283 -1.65 -28.50 -14.83
CA VAL A 283 -0.61 -28.34 -15.85
C VAL A 283 0.71 -28.93 -15.37
N ALA A 284 1.34 -29.77 -16.19
CA ALA A 284 2.67 -30.29 -15.94
C ALA A 284 3.74 -29.25 -16.32
N THR A 285 4.68 -28.99 -15.42
CA THR A 285 5.82 -28.10 -15.63
C THR A 285 7.13 -28.79 -15.28
N GLN A 286 8.26 -28.15 -15.58
CA GLN A 286 9.58 -28.64 -15.16
C GLN A 286 9.74 -28.73 -13.63
N TYR A 287 8.88 -28.05 -12.85
CA TYR A 287 8.89 -28.06 -11.39
C TYR A 287 7.86 -29.02 -10.77
N GLY A 288 7.11 -29.75 -11.60
CA GLY A 288 6.03 -30.64 -11.18
C GLY A 288 4.66 -30.25 -11.74
N GLU A 289 3.65 -31.03 -11.39
CA GLU A 289 2.25 -30.73 -11.72
C GLU A 289 1.71 -29.65 -10.77
N VAL A 290 1.11 -28.61 -11.34
CA VAL A 290 0.40 -27.57 -10.59
C VAL A 290 -1.10 -27.72 -10.84
N ALA A 291 -1.87 -27.89 -9.76
CA ALA A 291 -3.32 -28.00 -9.83
C ALA A 291 -3.97 -26.72 -10.38
N ALA A 292 -5.19 -26.84 -10.91
CA ALA A 292 -6.03 -25.71 -11.30
C ALA A 292 -6.24 -24.75 -10.12
N GLY A 293 -6.15 -23.43 -10.35
CA GLY A 293 -6.30 -22.42 -9.31
C GLY A 293 -5.29 -22.57 -8.15
N GLY A 294 -4.11 -23.09 -8.43
CA GLY A 294 -3.12 -23.49 -7.43
C GLY A 294 -1.72 -22.96 -7.72
N TYR A 295 -0.82 -23.17 -6.77
CA TYR A 295 0.60 -22.89 -6.94
C TYR A 295 1.47 -23.94 -6.26
N ILE A 296 2.67 -24.12 -6.80
CA ILE A 296 3.75 -24.91 -6.19
C ILE A 296 4.97 -24.03 -6.03
N TYR A 297 5.80 -24.32 -5.03
CA TYR A 297 7.01 -23.55 -4.74
C TYR A 297 8.13 -24.46 -4.27
N GLY A 298 9.36 -23.98 -4.39
CA GLY A 298 10.54 -24.72 -3.98
C GLY A 298 11.81 -23.89 -4.07
N ARG A 299 12.95 -24.57 -4.05
CA ARG A 299 14.26 -23.95 -4.23
C ARG A 299 15.08 -24.81 -5.20
N GLU A 300 15.62 -24.18 -6.23
CA GLU A 300 16.61 -24.77 -7.14
C GLU A 300 17.92 -25.00 -6.36
N GLY A 301 18.52 -26.17 -6.57
CA GLY A 301 19.78 -26.59 -5.92
C GLY A 301 21.02 -26.10 -6.63
#